data_AF-A0A385FXD9-F1
#
_entry.id   AF-A0A385FXD9-F1
#
_cell.length_a   1.000
_cell.length_b   1.000
_cell.length_c   1.000
_cell.angle_alpha   90.00
_cell.angle_beta   90.00
_cell.angle_gamma   90.00
#
_symmetry.space_group_name_H-M   'P 1'
#
loop_
_entity.id
_entity.type
_entity.pdbx_description
1 polymer ?
#
loop_
_entity_poly.entity_id
_entity_poly.type
_entity_poly.pdbx_seq_one_letter_code
_entity_poly.pdbx_strand_id
1 'polypeptide(L)'
;MSQSTPEPLEDDDQYDGLEELLAGIPELIRRLGETEESVAALVEELANYPAGGPWLWEGLEPGAQRALWIELDAFVTWLQNRILSHHASKEGWIAPCWYKHPDAVEQLTALMVAHKASYHPKSKRPSHTLVDWFQRCLWPTMDTLKQRQTFKQCLQKREHEEPYAPGMNLVASDKDFTAFVDATVPEAPAAAGPKAPGLVPEDPETGLPQWMVDPGTGEIIEPPEGDEPPDPEAEYARHG
;
A
#
# COMPACT_ATOMS: atom_id res chain seq x y z
N MET A 1 -88.98 -4.13 -16.80
CA MET A 1 -87.76 -3.34 -16.51
C MET A 1 -87.09 -3.98 -15.32
N SER A 2 -86.24 -4.98 -15.55
CA SER A 2 -85.39 -5.57 -14.50
C SER A 2 -84.07 -4.81 -14.51
N GLN A 3 -83.78 -4.09 -13.43
CA GLN A 3 -82.45 -3.51 -13.22
C GLN A 3 -81.55 -4.62 -12.68
N SER A 4 -80.56 -5.03 -13.47
CA SER A 4 -79.41 -5.79 -12.97
C SER A 4 -78.55 -4.84 -12.15
N THR A 5 -78.51 -5.06 -10.84
CA THR A 5 -77.45 -4.52 -9.99
C THR A 5 -76.16 -5.27 -10.33
N PRO A 6 -75.05 -4.59 -10.65
CA PRO A 6 -73.77 -5.26 -10.80
C PRO A 6 -73.23 -5.63 -9.40
N GLU A 7 -72.86 -6.88 -9.23
CA GLU A 7 -72.10 -7.40 -8.09
C GLU A 7 -70.75 -6.66 -8.00
N PRO A 8 -70.31 -6.18 -6.83
CA PRO A 8 -68.97 -5.61 -6.69
C PRO A 8 -67.95 -6.74 -6.78
N LEU A 9 -66.93 -6.57 -7.61
CA LEU A 9 -65.76 -7.45 -7.64
C LEU A 9 -65.01 -7.31 -6.31
N GLU A 10 -65.02 -8.37 -5.51
CA GLU A 10 -64.17 -8.56 -4.35
C GLU A 10 -62.72 -8.73 -4.85
N ASP A 11 -61.99 -7.62 -4.93
CA ASP A 11 -60.54 -7.54 -5.23
C ASP A 11 -59.74 -7.22 -3.94
N ASP A 12 -60.26 -7.57 -2.76
CA ASP A 12 -59.64 -7.25 -1.46
C ASP A 12 -58.27 -7.95 -1.28
N ASP A 13 -58.09 -9.16 -1.82
CA ASP A 13 -56.83 -9.91 -1.75
C ASP A 13 -55.66 -9.22 -2.49
N GLN A 14 -55.95 -8.34 -3.47
CA GLN A 14 -54.92 -7.67 -4.27
C GLN A 14 -54.34 -6.42 -3.58
N TYR A 15 -55.09 -5.80 -2.66
CA TYR A 15 -54.63 -4.63 -1.89
C TYR A 15 -53.87 -5.03 -0.62
N ASP A 16 -54.22 -6.16 -0.01
CA ASP A 16 -53.52 -6.70 1.18
C ASP A 16 -52.04 -7.05 0.87
N GLY A 17 -51.77 -7.64 -0.29
CA GLY A 17 -50.40 -7.93 -0.73
C GLY A 17 -49.57 -6.67 -1.02
N LEU A 18 -50.20 -5.54 -1.35
CA LEU A 18 -49.51 -4.27 -1.59
C LEU A 18 -49.14 -3.59 -0.26
N GLU A 19 -50.01 -3.66 0.74
CA GLU A 19 -49.76 -3.14 2.09
C GLU A 19 -48.63 -3.91 2.79
N GLU A 20 -48.60 -5.24 2.67
CA GLU A 20 -47.52 -6.08 3.20
C GLU A 20 -46.17 -5.72 2.56
N LEU A 21 -46.16 -5.45 1.24
CA LEU A 21 -44.97 -5.06 0.49
C LEU A 21 -44.49 -3.66 0.90
N LEU A 22 -45.40 -2.70 1.06
CA LEU A 22 -45.11 -1.35 1.54
C LEU A 22 -44.61 -1.36 2.99
N ALA A 23 -45.15 -2.25 3.85
CA ALA A 23 -44.70 -2.44 5.22
C ALA A 23 -43.28 -3.01 5.31
N GLY A 24 -42.82 -3.73 4.29
CA GLY A 24 -41.46 -4.25 4.18
C GLY A 24 -40.42 -3.23 3.68
N ILE A 25 -40.84 -2.12 3.06
CA ILE A 25 -39.92 -1.11 2.49
C ILE A 25 -39.00 -0.48 3.57
N PRO A 26 -39.49 -0.05 4.75
CA PRO A 26 -38.63 0.54 5.77
C PRO A 26 -37.52 -0.40 6.24
N GLU A 27 -37.81 -1.69 6.36
CA GLU A 27 -36.83 -2.70 6.75
C GLU A 27 -35.77 -2.92 5.65
N LEU A 28 -36.19 -2.93 4.38
CA LEU A 28 -35.27 -3.00 3.25
C LEU A 28 -34.38 -1.76 3.15
N ILE A 29 -34.93 -0.56 3.39
CA ILE A 29 -34.16 0.69 3.42
C ILE A 29 -33.13 0.65 4.56
N ARG A 30 -33.53 0.20 5.75
CA ARG A 30 -32.63 0.05 6.91
C ARG A 30 -31.48 -0.90 6.58
N ARG A 31 -31.78 -2.08 6.05
CA ARG A 31 -30.76 -3.06 5.66
C ARG A 31 -29.84 -2.55 4.57
N LEU A 32 -30.36 -1.80 3.59
CA LEU A 32 -29.53 -1.18 2.56
C LEU A 32 -28.56 -0.18 3.17
N GLY A 33 -29.04 0.69 4.06
CA GLY A 33 -28.19 1.64 4.80
C GLY A 33 -27.08 0.93 5.58
N GLU A 34 -27.40 -0.13 6.31
CA GLU A 34 -26.40 -0.93 7.04
C GLU A 34 -25.36 -1.58 6.11
N THR A 35 -25.78 -2.05 4.93
CA THR A 35 -24.85 -2.60 3.94
C THR A 35 -23.97 -1.53 3.31
N GLU A 36 -24.51 -0.34 3.03
CA GLU A 36 -23.74 0.79 2.49
C GLU A 36 -22.69 1.26 3.51
N GLU A 37 -23.06 1.37 4.78
CA GLU A 37 -22.12 1.69 5.88
C GLU A 37 -21.05 0.61 6.03
N SER A 38 -21.43 -0.67 5.99
CA SER A 38 -20.46 -1.78 6.07
C SER A 38 -19.50 -1.79 4.89
N VAL A 39 -19.99 -1.53 3.68
CA VAL A 39 -19.16 -1.44 2.48
C VAL A 39 -18.23 -0.22 2.56
N ALA A 40 -18.72 0.93 3.03
CA ALA A 40 -17.90 2.12 3.21
C ALA A 40 -16.75 1.87 4.21
N ALA A 41 -17.04 1.24 5.35
CA ALA A 41 -16.04 0.88 6.35
C ALA A 41 -14.99 -0.09 5.79
N LEU A 42 -15.40 -1.11 5.04
CA LEU A 42 -14.47 -2.05 4.40
C LEU A 42 -13.59 -1.36 3.35
N VAL A 43 -14.14 -0.43 2.57
CA VAL A 43 -13.38 0.34 1.57
C VAL A 43 -12.35 1.22 2.26
N GLU A 44 -12.72 1.89 3.35
CA GLU A 44 -11.79 2.71 4.14
C GLU A 44 -10.69 1.86 4.77
N GLU A 45 -11.03 0.72 5.37
CA GLU A 45 -10.06 -0.23 5.92
C GLU A 45 -9.08 -0.70 4.83
N LEU A 46 -9.60 -1.15 3.68
CA LEU A 46 -8.80 -1.58 2.53
C LEU A 46 -7.89 -0.47 1.98
N ALA A 47 -8.36 0.77 1.97
CA ALA A 47 -7.58 1.92 1.53
C ALA A 47 -6.45 2.28 2.51
N ASN A 48 -6.65 1.99 3.80
CA ASN A 48 -5.69 2.25 4.88
C ASN A 48 -4.70 1.11 5.11
N TYR A 49 -4.78 0.02 4.36
CA TYR A 49 -3.73 -1.01 4.43
C TYR A 49 -2.38 -0.40 4.07
N PRO A 50 -1.32 -0.71 4.85
CA PRO A 50 -0.01 -0.18 4.58
C PRO A 50 0.45 -0.59 3.17
N ALA A 51 1.08 0.36 2.47
CA ALA A 51 1.70 0.09 1.19
C ALA A 51 2.78 -0.99 1.35
N GLY A 52 2.90 -1.87 0.35
CA GLY A 52 3.91 -2.94 0.36
C GLY A 52 3.38 -4.35 0.59
N GLY A 53 2.08 -4.53 0.88
CA GLY A 53 1.32 -5.79 0.78
C GLY A 53 1.91 -7.04 1.48
N PRO A 54 1.31 -8.23 1.27
CA PRO A 54 1.70 -9.46 1.97
C PRO A 54 2.83 -10.19 1.22
N TRP A 55 3.96 -9.52 1.01
CA TRP A 55 5.13 -10.12 0.32
C TRP A 55 6.35 -10.29 1.22
N LEU A 56 6.19 -10.01 2.51
CA LEU A 56 7.21 -10.31 3.51
C LEU A 56 7.28 -11.82 3.74
N TRP A 57 8.29 -12.47 3.15
CA TRP A 57 8.46 -13.93 3.19
C TRP A 57 8.37 -14.53 4.60
N GLU A 58 9.01 -13.90 5.59
CA GLU A 58 9.04 -14.38 6.98
C GLU A 58 7.69 -14.24 7.71
N GLY A 59 6.83 -13.33 7.26
CA GLY A 59 5.52 -13.07 7.88
C GLY A 59 4.36 -13.86 7.27
N LEU A 60 4.64 -14.69 6.26
CA LEU A 60 3.59 -15.43 5.54
C LEU A 60 3.31 -16.79 6.16
N GLU A 61 2.03 -17.12 6.28
CA GLU A 61 1.59 -18.49 6.56
C GLU A 61 2.06 -19.46 5.44
N PRO A 62 2.33 -20.73 5.75
CA PRO A 62 2.94 -21.67 4.80
C PRO A 62 2.19 -21.81 3.46
N GLY A 63 0.86 -21.70 3.48
CA GLY A 63 0.03 -21.72 2.27
C GLY A 63 0.25 -20.50 1.38
N ALA A 64 0.31 -19.31 1.98
CA ALA A 64 0.56 -18.06 1.27
C ALA A 64 2.01 -18.00 0.75
N GLN A 65 2.97 -18.49 1.53
CA GLN A 65 4.36 -18.60 1.11
C GLN A 65 4.51 -19.49 -0.13
N ARG A 66 3.84 -20.66 -0.16
CA ARG A 66 3.82 -21.54 -1.33
C ARG A 66 3.20 -20.86 -2.55
N ALA A 67 2.10 -20.15 -2.36
CA ALA A 67 1.44 -19.42 -3.45
C ALA A 67 2.38 -18.34 -4.02
N LEU A 68 3.08 -17.60 -3.16
CA LEU A 68 4.04 -16.58 -3.59
C LEU A 68 5.22 -17.18 -4.36
N TRP A 69 5.74 -18.34 -3.95
CA TRP A 69 6.78 -19.04 -4.71
C TRP A 69 6.34 -19.40 -6.13
N ILE A 70 5.12 -19.90 -6.30
CA ILE A 70 4.56 -20.26 -7.62
C ILE A 70 4.35 -19.00 -8.47
N GLU A 71 3.83 -17.94 -7.87
CA GLU A 71 3.64 -16.67 -8.56
C GLU A 71 4.97 -16.07 -9.02
N LEU A 72 5.98 -16.08 -8.15
CA LEU A 72 7.31 -15.58 -8.45
C LEU A 72 7.99 -16.40 -9.56
N ASP A 73 7.87 -17.73 -9.53
CA ASP A 73 8.39 -18.59 -10.60
C ASP A 73 7.78 -18.27 -11.97
N ALA A 74 6.45 -18.08 -12.02
CA ALA A 74 5.77 -17.69 -13.24
C ALA A 74 6.25 -16.31 -13.74
N PHE A 75 6.41 -15.34 -12.83
CA PHE A 75 6.93 -14.02 -13.16
C PHE A 75 8.36 -14.05 -13.68
N VAL A 76 9.27 -14.75 -12.99
CA VAL A 76 10.69 -14.86 -13.38
C VAL A 76 10.83 -15.57 -14.72
N THR A 77 10.06 -16.63 -14.94
CA THR A 77 9.99 -17.34 -16.22
C THR A 77 9.52 -16.41 -17.35
N TRP A 78 8.45 -15.65 -17.11
CA TRP A 78 7.98 -14.65 -18.05
C TRP A 78 9.05 -13.60 -18.32
N LEU A 79 9.67 -13.02 -17.29
CA LEU A 79 10.67 -11.97 -17.40
C LEU A 79 11.88 -12.43 -18.23
N GLN A 80 12.42 -13.60 -17.90
CA GLN A 80 13.54 -14.20 -18.61
C GLN A 80 13.18 -14.43 -20.08
N ASN A 81 12.03 -15.04 -20.36
CA ASN A 81 11.68 -15.45 -21.72
C ASN A 81 11.18 -14.28 -22.59
N ARG A 82 10.45 -13.33 -22.00
CA ARG A 82 9.80 -12.22 -22.72
C ARG A 82 10.69 -11.02 -22.89
N ILE A 83 11.53 -10.71 -21.90
CA ILE A 83 12.35 -9.50 -21.91
C ILE A 83 13.81 -9.87 -22.10
N LEU A 84 14.39 -10.64 -21.17
CA LEU A 84 15.85 -10.82 -21.10
C LEU A 84 16.43 -11.70 -22.21
N SER A 85 15.69 -12.70 -22.69
CA SER A 85 16.15 -13.66 -23.71
C SER A 85 16.50 -13.02 -25.05
N HIS A 86 15.91 -11.85 -25.33
CA HIS A 86 16.09 -11.11 -26.56
C HIS A 86 17.26 -10.12 -26.52
N HIS A 87 17.93 -9.97 -25.37
CA HIS A 87 19.14 -9.15 -25.29
C HIS A 87 20.36 -9.92 -25.80
N ALA A 88 21.23 -9.22 -26.55
CA ALA A 88 22.43 -9.81 -27.16
C ALA A 88 23.44 -10.31 -26.12
N SER A 89 23.46 -9.73 -24.91
CA SER A 89 24.34 -10.13 -23.82
C SER A 89 23.62 -11.05 -22.83
N LYS A 90 24.24 -12.18 -22.53
CA LYS A 90 23.79 -13.13 -21.50
C LYS A 90 24.16 -12.69 -20.07
N GLU A 91 24.92 -11.61 -19.93
CA GLU A 91 25.38 -11.11 -18.62
C GLU A 91 24.23 -10.59 -17.73
N GLY A 92 23.06 -10.31 -18.32
CA GLY A 92 21.85 -9.93 -17.60
C GLY A 92 20.83 -11.05 -17.45
N TRP A 93 21.17 -12.30 -17.75
CA TRP A 93 20.24 -13.43 -17.63
C TRP A 93 20.09 -13.88 -16.18
N ILE A 94 18.93 -14.45 -15.87
CA ILE A 94 18.63 -15.08 -14.60
C ILE A 94 18.99 -16.55 -14.69
N ALA A 95 19.76 -17.06 -13.72
CA ALA A 95 20.10 -18.48 -13.69
C ALA A 95 18.86 -19.34 -13.33
N PRO A 96 18.74 -20.59 -13.84
CA PRO A 96 17.65 -21.49 -13.46
C PRO A 96 17.59 -21.82 -11.97
N CYS A 97 18.69 -21.63 -11.24
CA CYS A 97 18.78 -21.82 -9.79
C CYS A 97 18.43 -20.56 -8.98
N TRP A 98 17.82 -19.52 -9.58
CA TRP A 98 17.53 -18.24 -8.94
C TRP A 98 16.86 -18.36 -7.55
N TYR A 99 15.98 -19.34 -7.35
CA TYR A 99 15.28 -19.60 -6.10
C TYR A 99 16.20 -20.05 -4.94
N LYS A 100 17.46 -20.41 -5.25
CA LYS A 100 18.50 -20.74 -4.26
C LYS A 100 19.36 -19.53 -3.88
N HIS A 101 19.10 -18.36 -4.45
CA HIS A 101 19.82 -17.12 -4.16
C HIS A 101 18.90 -16.16 -3.38
N PRO A 102 19.04 -16.07 -2.04
CA PRO A 102 18.12 -15.29 -1.21
C PRO A 102 18.02 -13.81 -1.63
N ASP A 103 19.15 -13.19 -1.99
CA ASP A 103 19.18 -11.80 -2.46
C ASP A 103 18.40 -11.61 -3.77
N ALA A 104 18.43 -12.61 -4.66
CA ALA A 104 17.66 -12.61 -5.88
C ALA A 104 16.17 -12.82 -5.61
N VAL A 105 15.80 -13.70 -4.68
CA VAL A 105 14.41 -13.93 -4.29
C VAL A 105 13.76 -12.64 -3.83
N GLU A 106 14.39 -11.90 -2.92
CA GLU A 106 13.87 -10.62 -2.42
C GLU A 106 13.74 -9.57 -3.53
N GLN A 107 14.80 -9.37 -4.33
CA GLN A 107 14.80 -8.37 -5.40
C GLN A 107 13.81 -8.70 -6.52
N LEU A 108 13.70 -9.97 -6.92
CA LEU A 108 12.74 -10.40 -7.94
C LEU A 108 11.30 -10.34 -7.42
N THR A 109 11.07 -10.58 -6.12
CA THR A 109 9.77 -10.37 -5.48
C THR A 109 9.37 -8.90 -5.55
N ALA A 110 10.25 -7.99 -5.13
CA ALA A 110 10.00 -6.55 -5.21
C ALA A 110 9.72 -6.09 -6.64
N LEU A 111 10.47 -6.61 -7.62
CA LEU A 111 10.28 -6.30 -9.03
C LEU A 111 8.93 -6.82 -9.57
N MET A 112 8.53 -8.03 -9.17
CA MET A 112 7.22 -8.61 -9.49
C MET A 112 6.09 -7.74 -8.94
N VAL A 113 6.21 -7.29 -7.69
CA VAL A 113 5.21 -6.42 -7.05
C VAL A 113 5.12 -5.08 -7.78
N ALA A 114 6.25 -4.47 -8.14
CA ALA A 114 6.28 -3.25 -8.94
C ALA A 114 5.66 -3.46 -10.33
N HIS A 115 5.85 -4.63 -10.95
CA HIS A 115 5.22 -4.99 -12.21
C HIS A 115 3.70 -5.05 -12.05
N LYS A 116 3.19 -5.74 -11.01
CA LYS A 116 1.75 -5.83 -10.73
C LYS A 116 1.11 -4.47 -10.45
N ALA A 117 1.83 -3.58 -9.76
CA ALA A 117 1.37 -2.21 -9.53
C ALA A 117 1.29 -1.38 -10.83
N SER A 118 2.19 -1.64 -11.78
CA SER A 118 2.27 -0.91 -13.04
C SER A 118 1.32 -1.46 -14.11
N TYR A 119 1.16 -2.79 -14.17
CA TYR A 119 0.35 -3.52 -15.14
C TYR A 119 -0.88 -4.12 -14.47
N HIS A 120 -2.03 -3.48 -14.67
CA HIS A 120 -3.30 -4.00 -14.17
C HIS A 120 -4.26 -4.29 -15.35
N PRO A 121 -4.76 -5.53 -15.54
CA PRO A 121 -5.58 -5.90 -16.70
C PRO A 121 -6.87 -5.11 -16.86
N LYS A 122 -7.39 -4.53 -15.77
CA LYS A 122 -8.61 -3.71 -15.80
C LYS A 122 -8.32 -2.20 -15.98
N SER A 123 -7.06 -1.79 -16.06
CA SER A 123 -6.71 -0.39 -16.30
C SER A 123 -7.09 0.02 -17.72
N LYS A 124 -7.95 1.04 -17.83
CA LYS A 124 -8.44 1.56 -19.11
C LYS A 124 -7.66 2.78 -19.61
N ARG A 125 -6.92 3.46 -18.73
CA ARG A 125 -6.16 4.67 -19.06
C ARG A 125 -4.68 4.33 -19.26
N PRO A 126 -4.04 4.84 -20.32
CA PRO A 126 -2.58 4.81 -20.44
C PRO A 126 -1.93 5.49 -19.23
N SER A 127 -0.73 5.03 -18.85
CA SER A 127 0.00 5.55 -17.70
C SER A 127 1.51 5.52 -17.94
N HIS A 128 2.21 6.55 -17.45
CA HIS A 128 3.68 6.60 -17.43
C HIS A 128 4.30 5.55 -16.50
N THR A 129 3.53 4.99 -15.57
CA THR A 129 4.00 3.92 -14.66
C THR A 129 4.57 2.70 -15.41
N LEU A 130 4.12 2.45 -16.63
CA LEU A 130 4.67 1.40 -17.49
C LEU A 130 6.12 1.68 -17.88
N VAL A 131 6.43 2.94 -18.23
CA VAL A 131 7.80 3.38 -18.57
C VAL A 131 8.65 3.41 -17.31
N ASP A 132 8.10 3.93 -16.22
CA ASP A 132 8.79 3.98 -14.92
C ASP A 132 9.16 2.59 -14.42
N TRP A 133 8.30 1.58 -14.62
CA TRP A 133 8.64 0.20 -14.25
C TRP A 133 9.92 -0.29 -14.95
N PHE A 134 10.08 0.00 -16.24
CA PHE A 134 11.32 -0.34 -16.95
C PHE A 134 12.51 0.45 -16.41
N GLN A 135 12.38 1.77 -16.33
CA GLN A 135 13.51 2.68 -16.08
C GLN A 135 13.95 2.72 -14.62
N ARG A 136 13.02 2.59 -13.67
CA ARG A 136 13.24 2.75 -12.23
C ARG A 136 13.21 1.45 -11.45
N CYS A 137 12.59 0.39 -12.00
CA CYS A 137 12.49 -0.90 -11.30
C CYS A 137 13.31 -1.99 -12.01
N LEU A 138 12.96 -2.33 -13.26
CA LEU A 138 13.53 -3.48 -13.96
C LEU A 138 15.04 -3.36 -14.16
N TRP A 139 15.48 -2.36 -14.92
CA TRP A 139 16.89 -2.25 -15.28
C TRP A 139 17.79 -2.04 -14.05
N PRO A 140 17.44 -1.16 -13.09
CA PRO A 140 18.19 -1.03 -11.85
C PRO A 140 18.31 -2.34 -11.05
N THR A 141 17.25 -3.15 -11.01
CA THR A 141 17.28 -4.47 -10.34
C THR A 141 18.24 -5.42 -11.06
N MET A 142 18.14 -5.52 -12.39
CA MET A 142 19.02 -6.40 -13.17
C MET A 142 20.49 -5.95 -13.12
N ASP A 143 20.74 -4.65 -13.14
CA ASP A 143 22.08 -4.08 -12.98
C ASP A 143 22.66 -4.39 -11.60
N THR A 144 21.84 -4.32 -10.54
CA THR A 144 22.26 -4.70 -9.18
C THR A 144 22.69 -6.16 -9.11
N LEU A 145 21.88 -7.09 -9.65
CA LEU A 145 22.20 -8.52 -9.72
C LEU A 145 23.47 -8.79 -10.54
N LYS A 146 23.65 -8.06 -11.65
CA LYS A 146 24.85 -8.14 -12.49
C LYS A 146 26.10 -7.65 -11.74
N GLN A 147 26.03 -6.48 -11.12
CA GLN A 147 27.14 -5.87 -10.38
C GLN A 147 27.60 -6.76 -9.22
N ARG A 148 26.65 -7.40 -8.52
CA ARG A 148 26.92 -8.37 -7.46
C ARG A 148 27.37 -9.74 -7.96
N GLN A 149 27.34 -9.96 -9.28
CA GLN A 149 27.67 -11.22 -9.93
C GLN A 149 26.82 -12.40 -9.43
N THR A 150 25.59 -12.13 -8.96
CA THR A 150 24.71 -13.10 -8.26
C THR A 150 24.60 -14.44 -9.02
N PHE A 151 24.50 -14.39 -10.36
CA PHE A 151 24.33 -15.58 -11.21
C PHE A 151 25.55 -15.96 -12.04
N LYS A 152 26.66 -15.21 -11.94
CA LYS A 152 27.78 -15.32 -12.90
C LYS A 152 28.33 -16.73 -12.97
N GLN A 153 28.66 -17.32 -11.82
CA GLN A 153 29.22 -18.67 -11.77
C GLN A 153 28.21 -19.73 -12.18
N CYS A 154 26.98 -19.61 -11.71
CA CYS A 154 25.90 -20.53 -12.02
C CYS A 154 25.59 -20.60 -13.53
N LEU A 155 25.61 -19.44 -14.21
CA LEU A 155 25.44 -19.36 -15.67
C LEU A 155 26.64 -19.91 -16.44
N GLN A 156 27.86 -19.70 -15.94
CA GLN A 156 29.08 -20.20 -16.58
C GLN A 156 29.19 -21.73 -16.51
N LYS A 157 28.90 -22.30 -15.34
CA LYS A 157 29.00 -23.76 -15.10
C LYS A 157 27.72 -24.52 -15.46
N ARG A 158 26.59 -23.82 -15.63
CA ARG A 158 25.24 -24.39 -15.84
C ARG A 158 24.76 -25.26 -14.67
N GLU A 159 25.26 -24.99 -13.47
CA GLU A 159 24.87 -25.65 -12.23
C GLU A 159 24.87 -24.64 -11.09
N HIS A 160 24.13 -24.92 -10.02
CA HIS A 160 24.13 -24.04 -8.84
C HIS A 160 25.45 -24.15 -8.11
N GLU A 161 26.03 -23.01 -7.74
CA GLU A 161 27.23 -22.94 -6.91
C GLU A 161 26.92 -22.11 -5.66
N GLU A 162 27.19 -22.70 -4.50
CA GLU A 162 27.12 -21.96 -3.24
C GLU A 162 28.21 -20.88 -3.20
N PRO A 163 27.95 -19.70 -2.61
CA PRO A 163 28.97 -18.69 -2.43
C PRO A 163 30.21 -19.27 -1.74
N TYR A 164 31.38 -19.13 -2.38
CA TYR A 164 32.65 -19.71 -1.91
C TYR A 164 33.08 -19.21 -0.52
N ALA A 165 32.55 -18.07 -0.07
CA ALA A 165 32.76 -17.56 1.28
C ALA A 165 31.40 -17.46 1.99
N PRO A 166 31.17 -18.18 3.09
CA PRO A 166 30.04 -17.87 3.96
C PRO A 166 30.24 -16.44 4.43
N GLY A 167 29.31 -15.55 4.06
CA GLY A 167 29.32 -14.18 4.52
C GLY A 167 29.21 -14.09 6.04
N MET A 168 29.28 -12.88 6.58
CA MET A 168 28.96 -12.67 7.99
C MET A 168 27.47 -12.92 8.21
N ASN A 169 27.14 -13.71 9.23
CA ASN A 169 25.77 -13.90 9.68
C ASN A 169 25.60 -13.12 10.98
N LEU A 170 24.67 -12.15 10.99
CA LEU A 170 24.30 -11.41 12.19
C LEU A 170 23.14 -12.13 12.87
N VAL A 171 23.22 -12.27 14.19
CA VAL A 171 22.16 -12.87 15.00
C VAL A 171 21.38 -11.74 15.67
N ALA A 172 20.06 -11.73 15.50
CA ALA A 172 19.19 -10.79 16.18
C ALA A 172 19.18 -11.03 17.70
N SER A 173 18.94 -9.97 18.49
CA SER A 173 18.91 -10.04 19.96
C SER A 173 20.22 -10.49 20.60
N ASP A 174 21.35 -10.09 19.99
CA ASP A 174 22.64 -10.21 20.66
C ASP A 174 22.60 -9.45 21.99
N LYS A 175 23.21 -10.01 23.03
CA LYS A 175 23.15 -9.45 24.39
C LYS A 175 23.73 -8.05 24.43
N ASP A 176 24.80 -7.83 23.67
CA ASP A 176 25.46 -6.53 23.57
C ASP A 176 24.55 -5.51 22.87
N PHE A 177 23.79 -5.93 21.85
CA PHE A 177 22.79 -5.09 21.20
C PHE A 177 21.62 -4.77 22.14
N THR A 178 21.09 -5.75 22.87
CA THR A 178 20.01 -5.51 23.86
C THR A 178 20.48 -4.54 24.95
N ALA A 179 21.68 -4.73 25.49
CA ALA A 179 22.27 -3.82 26.47
C ALA A 179 22.47 -2.40 25.91
N PHE A 180 22.87 -2.29 24.64
CA PHE A 180 22.96 -0.99 23.95
C PHE A 180 21.58 -0.32 23.83
N VAL A 181 20.54 -1.06 23.46
CA VAL A 181 19.16 -0.55 23.37
C VAL A 181 18.68 -0.10 24.74
N ASP A 182 18.84 -0.91 25.78
CA ASP A 182 18.44 -0.58 27.16
C ASP A 182 19.17 0.66 27.70
N ALA A 183 20.43 0.86 27.30
CA ALA A 183 21.19 2.05 27.67
C ALA A 183 20.81 3.31 26.87
N THR A 184 20.29 3.15 25.64
CA THR A 184 20.03 4.25 24.70
C THR A 184 18.57 4.71 24.72
N VAL A 185 17.63 3.78 24.92
CA VAL A 185 16.20 4.05 25.02
C VAL A 185 15.87 4.11 26.52
N PRO A 186 15.74 5.30 27.13
CA PRO A 186 15.29 5.38 28.51
C PRO A 186 13.94 4.67 28.60
N GLU A 187 13.82 3.78 29.59
CA GLU A 187 12.56 3.10 29.88
C GLU A 187 11.47 4.17 29.95
N ALA A 188 10.45 4.04 29.09
CA ALA A 188 9.34 4.99 29.09
C ALA A 188 8.82 5.07 30.52
N PRO A 189 8.65 6.27 31.11
CA PRO A 189 8.11 6.37 32.46
C PRO A 189 6.81 5.57 32.47
N ALA A 190 6.75 4.57 33.34
CA ALA A 190 5.61 3.68 33.51
C ALA A 190 4.35 4.51 33.38
N ALA A 191 3.54 4.21 32.35
CA ALA A 191 2.46 5.04 31.88
C ALA A 191 1.81 5.78 33.06
N ALA A 192 2.08 7.08 33.18
CA ALA A 192 1.14 7.96 33.82
C ALA A 192 -0.16 7.67 33.08
N GLY A 193 -1.15 7.13 33.80
CA GLY A 193 -2.44 6.73 33.24
C GLY A 193 -2.99 7.81 32.32
N PRO A 194 -3.91 7.45 31.39
CA PRO A 194 -4.31 8.29 30.28
C PRO A 194 -4.43 9.76 30.70
N LYS A 195 -3.47 10.58 30.27
CA LYS A 195 -3.46 12.00 30.56
C LYS A 195 -4.70 12.56 29.90
N ALA A 196 -5.67 12.98 30.71
CA ALA A 196 -6.89 13.59 30.24
C ALA A 196 -6.55 14.70 29.22
N PRO A 197 -7.28 14.83 28.11
CA PRO A 197 -7.02 15.90 27.17
C PRO A 197 -7.25 17.25 27.86
N GLY A 198 -6.23 18.11 27.82
CA GLY A 198 -6.35 19.54 28.11
C GLY A 198 -5.76 19.99 29.45
N LEU A 199 -4.57 20.59 29.39
CA LEU A 199 -4.41 22.03 29.65
C LEU A 199 -2.97 22.40 29.23
N VAL A 200 -2.86 23.23 28.20
CA VAL A 200 -1.62 23.97 27.92
C VAL A 200 -1.49 25.00 29.05
N PRO A 201 -0.33 25.14 29.72
CA PRO A 201 -0.16 26.21 30.70
C PRO A 201 -0.24 27.55 29.98
N GLU A 202 -1.24 28.36 30.31
CA GLU A 202 -1.34 29.74 29.86
C GLU A 202 -0.29 30.61 30.58
N ASP A 203 0.37 31.50 29.85
CA ASP A 203 1.23 32.52 30.43
C ASP A 203 0.37 33.55 31.18
N PRO A 204 0.58 33.78 32.48
CA PRO A 204 -0.32 34.56 33.32
C PRO A 204 -0.38 36.06 32.99
N GLU A 205 0.46 36.59 32.09
CA GLU A 205 0.44 38.02 31.73
C GLU A 205 -0.27 38.34 30.40
N THR A 206 -0.51 37.38 29.50
CA THR A 206 -1.11 37.69 28.18
C THR A 206 -2.23 36.75 27.72
N GLY A 207 -2.45 35.59 28.34
CA GLY A 207 -3.56 34.70 27.99
C GLY A 207 -3.51 34.14 26.55
N LEU A 208 -2.34 34.19 25.90
CA LEU A 208 -2.11 33.67 24.55
C LEU A 208 -1.19 32.45 24.59
N PRO A 209 -1.35 31.49 23.65
CA PRO A 209 -0.51 30.31 23.59
C PRO A 209 0.95 30.67 23.28
N GLN A 210 1.88 30.00 23.95
CA GLN A 210 3.31 30.33 24.01
C GLN A 210 4.06 30.37 22.66
N TRP A 211 3.45 29.86 21.57
CA TRP A 211 4.03 29.89 20.23
C TRP A 211 3.69 31.18 19.43
N MET A 212 2.79 32.02 19.94
CA MET A 212 2.40 33.30 19.33
C MET A 212 3.24 34.50 19.80
N VAL A 213 4.26 34.26 20.63
CA VAL A 213 5.15 35.31 21.16
C VAL A 213 6.56 35.01 20.70
N ASP A 214 7.24 35.99 20.10
CA ASP A 214 8.63 35.83 19.68
C ASP A 214 9.54 35.67 20.91
N PRO A 215 10.34 34.59 20.99
CA PRO A 215 11.15 34.28 22.17
C PRO A 215 12.32 35.26 22.39
N GLY A 216 12.62 36.14 21.43
CA GLY A 216 13.69 37.14 21.50
C GLY A 216 13.21 38.55 21.91
N THR A 217 11.97 38.93 21.56
CA THR A 217 11.45 40.29 21.79
C THR A 217 10.21 40.38 22.68
N GLY A 218 9.49 39.28 22.90
CA GLY A 218 8.27 39.27 23.71
C GLY A 218 7.05 39.92 23.02
N GLU A 219 7.15 40.24 21.74
CA GLU A 219 6.05 40.78 20.95
C GLU A 219 5.20 39.65 20.32
N ILE A 220 3.91 39.94 20.11
CA ILE A 220 2.97 39.02 19.45
C ILE A 220 3.35 38.91 17.97
N ILE A 221 3.54 37.67 17.50
CA ILE A 221 3.82 37.39 16.10
C ILE A 221 2.49 37.51 15.33
N GLU A 222 2.30 38.60 14.58
CA GLU A 222 1.19 38.70 13.64
C GLU A 222 1.35 37.68 12.50
N PRO A 223 0.29 36.93 12.15
CA PRO A 223 0.35 35.98 11.05
C PRO A 223 0.60 36.73 9.73
N PRO A 224 1.41 36.17 8.81
CA PRO A 224 1.60 36.79 7.50
C PRO A 224 0.26 36.88 6.76
N GLU A 225 -0.10 38.07 6.30
CA GLU A 225 -1.21 38.26 5.36
C GLU A 225 -0.97 37.36 4.15
N GLY A 226 -1.97 36.54 3.82
CA GLY A 226 -1.85 35.50 2.81
C GLY A 226 -1.52 36.10 1.44
N ASP A 227 -0.36 35.73 0.90
CA ASP A 227 -0.08 35.90 -0.52
C ASP A 227 -1.09 35.07 -1.32
N GLU A 228 -1.94 35.78 -2.07
CA GLU A 228 -2.86 35.21 -3.05
C GLU A 228 -2.05 34.39 -4.07
N PRO A 229 -2.42 33.12 -4.34
CA PRO A 229 -1.66 32.29 -5.27
C PRO A 229 -1.70 32.91 -6.67
N PRO A 230 -0.57 32.96 -7.41
CA PRO A 230 -0.53 33.60 -8.72
C PRO A 230 -1.41 32.86 -9.73
N ASP A 231 -2.09 33.65 -10.57
CA ASP A 231 -2.95 33.19 -11.66
C ASP A 231 -2.19 32.26 -12.64
N PRO A 232 -2.65 31.01 -12.85
CA PRO A 232 -1.97 30.04 -13.71
C PRO A 232 -1.93 30.45 -15.20
N GLU A 233 -2.72 31.43 -15.65
CA GLU A 233 -2.66 31.90 -17.05
C GLU A 233 -1.48 32.86 -17.34
N ALA A 234 -0.86 33.45 -16.31
CA ALA A 234 0.25 34.40 -16.51
C ALA A 234 1.62 33.73 -16.77
N GLU A 235 1.79 32.46 -16.39
CA GLU A 235 3.07 31.74 -16.50
C GLU A 235 3.30 31.13 -17.90
N TYR A 236 2.22 30.81 -18.62
CA TYR A 236 2.29 30.30 -20.00
C TYR A 236 2.69 31.35 -21.04
N ALA A 237 2.58 32.65 -20.73
CA ALA A 237 2.90 33.74 -21.65
C ALA A 237 4.39 34.16 -21.64
N ARG A 238 5.24 33.58 -20.76
CA ARG A 238 6.67 33.94 -20.67
C ARG A 238 7.63 32.96 -21.35
N HIS A 239 7.12 31.86 -21.90
CA HIS A 239 7.92 30.85 -22.61
C HIS A 239 7.41 30.53 -24.02
N GLY A 240 6.65 31.45 -24.63
CA GLY A 240 6.28 31.41 -26.06
C GLY A 240 7.19 32.29 -26.90
#